data_AF-A0A2D4LFF6-F1
#
_entry.id   AF-A0A2D4LFF6-F1
#
_cell.length_a   1.000
_cell.length_b   1.000
_cell.length_c   1.000
_cell.angle_alpha   90.00
_cell.angle_beta   90.00
_cell.angle_gamma   90.00
#
_symmetry.space_group_name_H-M   'P 1'
#
loop_
_entity.id
_entity.type
_entity.pdbx_description
1 polymer ?
#
loop_
_entity_poly.entity_id
_entity_poly.type
_entity_poly.pdbx_seq_one_letter_code
_entity_poly.pdbx_strand_id
1 'polypeptide(L)'
;MSTTSQLGLIITIIGLNQPSLAFLHIITHSFFKALLFLCSGSFIHSLKNEQDVRIMGNLLHIAPITASFIITANLSLIGIPFLSGFYSKDTIIETIINSHTNS
;
A
#
# COMPACT_ATOMS: atom_id res chain seq x y z
N MET A 1 -10.43 2.14 3.59
CA MET A 1 -10.73 1.95 2.15
C MET A 1 -9.42 1.86 1.35
N SER A 2 -8.69 0.76 1.50
CA SER A 2 -7.47 0.48 0.71
C SER A 2 -6.96 -0.95 0.93
N THR A 3 -7.30 -1.59 2.07
CA THR A 3 -7.05 -3.02 2.30
C THR A 3 -8.04 -3.89 1.55
N THR A 4 -9.32 -3.52 1.54
CA THR A 4 -10.40 -4.27 0.88
C THR A 4 -10.23 -4.32 -0.64
N SER A 5 -9.78 -3.22 -1.27
CA SER A 5 -9.51 -3.20 -2.72
C SER A 5 -8.32 -4.07 -3.10
N GLN A 6 -7.24 -4.05 -2.31
CA GLN A 6 -6.06 -4.89 -2.55
C GLN A 6 -6.35 -6.37 -2.30
N LEU A 7 -7.22 -6.68 -1.32
CA LEU A 7 -7.70 -8.05 -1.12
C LEU A 7 -8.50 -8.54 -2.33
N GLY A 8 -9.34 -7.70 -2.93
CA GLY A 8 -10.03 -8.02 -4.19
C GLY A 8 -9.05 -8.42 -5.29
N LEU A 9 -7.98 -7.62 -5.47
CA LEU A 9 -6.93 -7.87 -6.46
C LEU A 9 -6.15 -9.18 -6.17
N ILE A 10 -5.93 -9.50 -4.90
CA ILE A 10 -5.32 -10.77 -4.46
C ILE A 10 -6.24 -11.96 -4.80
N ILE A 11 -7.55 -11.84 -4.54
CA ILE A 11 -8.52 -12.90 -4.84
C ILE A 11 -8.62 -13.12 -6.36
N THR A 12 -8.60 -12.06 -7.17
CA THR A 12 -8.65 -12.19 -8.62
C THR A 12 -7.45 -12.94 -9.18
N ILE A 13 -6.24 -12.69 -8.68
CA ILE A 13 -5.03 -13.35 -9.18
C ILE A 13 -4.92 -14.81 -8.71
N ILE A 14 -5.46 -15.13 -7.53
CA ILE A 14 -5.64 -16.52 -7.10
C ILE A 14 -6.61 -17.25 -8.04
N GLY A 15 -7.72 -16.59 -8.45
CA GLY A 15 -8.67 -17.14 -9.42
C GLY A 15 -8.06 -17.43 -10.79
N LEU A 16 -7.05 -16.67 -11.21
CA LEU A 16 -6.26 -16.89 -12.43
C LEU A 16 -5.14 -17.93 -12.26
N ASN A 17 -5.15 -18.69 -11.16
CA ASN A 17 -4.17 -19.73 -10.84
C ASN A 17 -2.72 -19.19 -10.74
N GLN A 18 -2.54 -17.98 -10.23
CA GLN A 18 -1.23 -17.33 -9.99
C GLN A 18 -0.98 -17.07 -8.49
N PRO A 19 -0.90 -18.12 -7.64
CA PRO A 19 -0.79 -17.96 -6.18
C PRO A 19 0.56 -17.41 -5.71
N SER A 20 1.65 -17.67 -6.44
CA SER A 20 2.98 -17.13 -6.13
C SER A 20 2.99 -15.60 -6.22
N LEU A 21 2.31 -15.05 -7.24
CA LEU A 21 2.19 -13.62 -7.44
C LEU A 21 1.26 -12.98 -6.38
N ALA A 22 0.19 -13.68 -6.02
CA ALA A 22 -0.68 -13.30 -4.91
C ALA A 22 0.10 -13.17 -3.60
N PHE A 23 0.96 -14.16 -3.30
CA PHE A 23 1.78 -14.18 -2.10
C PHE A 23 2.80 -13.04 -2.06
N LEU A 24 3.48 -12.79 -3.18
CA LEU A 24 4.39 -11.64 -3.31
C LEU A 24 3.66 -10.33 -2.99
N HIS A 25 2.47 -10.13 -3.55
CA HIS A 25 1.68 -8.92 -3.31
C HIS A 25 1.18 -8.82 -1.86
N ILE A 26 0.80 -9.94 -1.23
CA ILE A 26 0.43 -9.96 0.20
C ILE A 26 1.60 -9.47 1.06
N ILE A 27 2.83 -9.93 0.81
CA ILE A 27 4.00 -9.52 1.57
C ILE A 27 4.26 -8.02 1.40
N THR A 28 4.34 -7.54 0.16
CA THR A 28 4.66 -6.13 -0.11
C THR A 28 3.56 -5.20 0.42
N HIS A 29 2.29 -5.55 0.21
CA HIS A 29 1.15 -4.80 0.72
C HIS A 29 1.15 -4.76 2.26
N SER A 30 1.34 -5.90 2.92
CA SER A 30 1.36 -5.99 4.39
C SER A 30 2.48 -5.14 5.00
N PHE A 31 3.67 -5.16 4.39
CA PHE A 31 4.81 -4.37 4.85
C PHE A 31 4.50 -2.87 4.84
N PHE A 32 4.05 -2.33 3.70
CA PHE A 32 3.76 -0.89 3.60
C PHE A 32 2.52 -0.47 4.37
N LYS A 33 1.54 -1.37 4.52
CA LYS A 33 0.42 -1.13 5.43
C LYS A 33 0.86 -1.01 6.87
N ALA A 34 1.72 -1.91 7.35
CA ALA A 34 2.28 -1.83 8.69
C ALA A 34 3.05 -0.51 8.88
N LEU A 35 3.86 -0.10 7.89
CA LEU A 35 4.59 1.17 7.93
C LEU A 35 3.65 2.39 8.03
N LEU A 36 2.56 2.43 7.24
CA LEU A 36 1.56 3.50 7.34
C LEU A 36 0.90 3.56 8.72
N PHE A 37 0.54 2.41 9.29
CA PHE A 37 -0.07 2.38 10.63
C PHE A 37 0.90 2.80 11.73
N LEU A 38 2.18 2.39 11.63
CA LEU A 38 3.22 2.81 12.56
C LEU A 38 3.43 4.32 12.53
N CYS A 39 3.59 4.90 11.34
CA CYS A 39 3.80 6.33 11.19
C CYS A 39 2.55 7.13 11.58
N SER A 40 1.35 6.66 11.24
CA SER A 40 0.09 7.28 11.69
C SER A 40 0.00 7.28 13.22
N GLY A 41 0.31 6.15 13.87
CA GLY A 41 0.37 6.05 15.32
C GLY A 41 1.38 7.02 15.95
N SER A 42 2.54 7.22 15.31
CA SER A 42 3.54 8.20 15.75
C SER A 42 3.01 9.64 15.70
N PHE A 43 2.24 10.00 14.67
CA PHE A 43 1.63 11.32 14.54
C PHE A 43 0.50 11.52 15.55
N ILE A 44 -0.39 10.54 15.70
CA ILE A 44 -1.49 10.58 16.66
C ILE A 44 -0.92 10.78 18.08
N HIS A 45 0.11 10.03 18.45
CA HIS A 45 0.77 10.19 19.75
C HIS A 45 1.40 11.58 19.90
N SER A 46 2.11 12.07 18.87
CA SER A 46 2.72 13.40 18.89
C SER A 46 1.70 14.55 18.98
N LEU A 47 0.47 14.34 18.51
CA LEU A 47 -0.61 15.31 18.51
C LEU A 47 -1.61 15.08 19.65
N LYS A 48 -1.19 14.44 20.76
CA LYS A 48 -2.04 14.20 21.94
C LYS A 48 -3.34 13.45 21.63
N ASN A 49 -3.24 12.41 20.81
CA ASN A 49 -4.35 11.55 20.36
C ASN A 49 -5.33 12.18 19.37
N GLU A 50 -4.99 13.31 18.75
CA GLU A 50 -5.76 13.85 17.63
C GLU A 50 -5.62 12.97 16.38
N GLN A 51 -6.76 12.54 15.84
CA GLN A 51 -6.85 11.71 14.63
C GLN A 51 -7.53 12.43 13.45
N ASP A 52 -8.12 13.60 13.71
CA ASP A 52 -8.78 14.38 12.67
C ASP A 52 -7.72 15.01 11.75
N VAL A 53 -7.60 14.48 10.53
CA VAL A 53 -6.65 14.94 9.52
C VAL A 53 -6.77 16.44 9.23
N ARG A 54 -7.95 17.04 9.45
CA ARG A 54 -8.17 18.49 9.27
C ARG A 54 -7.39 19.33 10.29
N ILE A 55 -7.04 18.74 11.42
CA ILE A 55 -6.30 19.36 12.53
C ILE A 55 -4.82 18.94 12.50
N MET A 56 -4.48 17.84 11.80
CA MET A 56 -3.12 17.34 11.60
C MET A 56 -2.36 18.16 10.54
N GLY A 57 -2.03 19.42 10.86
CA GLY A 57 -1.26 20.31 10.00
C GLY A 57 0.27 20.19 10.17
N ASN A 58 1.01 20.60 9.14
CA ASN A 58 2.47 20.81 9.17
C ASN A 58 3.33 19.59 9.60
N LEU A 59 2.89 18.37 9.27
CA LEU A 59 3.54 17.10 9.67
C LEU A 59 4.99 16.98 9.19
N LEU A 60 5.31 17.53 8.00
CA LEU A 60 6.67 17.56 7.45
C LEU A 60 7.65 18.35 8.32
N HIS A 61 7.18 19.39 9.02
CA HIS A 61 8.00 20.20 9.91
C HIS A 61 8.07 19.59 11.32
N ILE A 62 6.98 19.00 11.81
CA ILE A 62 6.89 18.44 13.16
C ILE A 62 7.70 17.16 13.28
N ALA A 63 7.63 16.27 12.29
CA ALA A 63 8.40 15.03 12.27
C ALA A 63 8.78 14.65 10.83
N PRO A 64 9.88 15.21 10.29
CA PRO A 64 10.28 15.04 8.89
C PRO A 64 10.59 13.58 8.52
N ILE A 65 11.12 12.80 9.47
CA ILE A 65 11.48 11.40 9.25
C ILE A 65 10.22 10.52 9.13
N THR A 66 9.24 10.69 10.00
CA THR A 66 7.98 9.89 9.92
C THR A 66 7.15 10.32 8.72
N ALA A 67 7.19 11.60 8.36
CA ALA A 67 6.57 12.11 7.14
C ALA A 67 7.21 11.51 5.87
N SER A 68 8.54 11.39 5.80
CA SER A 68 9.21 10.77 4.66
C SER A 68 8.84 9.30 4.52
N PHE A 69 8.77 8.54 5.63
CA PHE A 69 8.31 7.16 5.61
C PHE A 69 6.86 7.02 5.14
N ILE A 70 5.94 7.88 5.59
CA ILE A 70 4.56 7.90 5.08
C ILE A 70 4.51 8.17 3.58
N ILE A 71 5.33 9.09 3.08
CA ILE A 71 5.40 9.37 1.64
C ILE A 71 5.89 8.11 0.91
N THR A 72 7.01 7.51 1.32
CA THR A 72 7.53 6.29 0.67
C THR A 72 6.53 5.12 0.68
N ALA A 73 5.80 4.93 1.79
CA ALA A 73 4.81 3.88 1.93
C ALA A 73 3.58 4.11 1.02
N ASN A 74 3.16 5.37 0.85
CA ASN A 74 2.07 5.69 -0.07
C ASN A 74 2.50 5.54 -1.53
N LEU A 75 3.70 6.00 -1.89
CA LEU A 75 4.26 5.87 -3.24
C LEU A 75 4.37 4.40 -3.66
N SER A 76 4.81 3.53 -2.76
CA SER A 76 4.88 2.09 -3.02
C SER A 76 3.50 1.44 -3.13
N LEU A 77 2.51 1.79 -2.29
CA LEU A 77 1.14 1.23 -2.38
C LEU A 77 0.39 1.66 -3.64
N ILE A 78 0.66 2.87 -4.15
CA ILE A 78 0.15 3.33 -5.45
C ILE A 78 0.75 2.47 -6.57
N GLY A 79 2.01 2.08 -6.45
CA GLY A 79 2.73 1.24 -7.41
C GLY A 79 3.60 2.06 -8.36
N ILE A 80 4.28 3.09 -7.85
CA ILE A 80 5.18 3.92 -8.67
C ILE A 80 6.37 3.09 -9.16
N PRO A 81 6.82 3.27 -10.42
CA PRO A 81 7.95 2.55 -10.99
C PRO A 81 9.16 2.53 -10.05
N PHE A 82 9.88 1.40 -10.04
CA PHE A 82 11.08 1.14 -9.23
C PHE A 82 10.87 1.01 -7.71
N LEU A 83 9.64 1.14 -7.19
CA LEU A 83 9.31 0.77 -5.80
C LEU A 83 8.76 -0.65 -5.73
N SER A 84 8.88 -1.32 -4.57
CA SER A 84 8.51 -2.74 -4.45
C SER A 84 7.03 -3.05 -4.71
N GLY A 85 6.13 -2.09 -4.54
CA GLY A 85 4.73 -2.27 -4.93
C GLY A 85 4.52 -2.42 -6.44
N PHE A 86 5.33 -1.76 -7.26
CA PHE A 86 5.27 -1.86 -8.73
C PHE A 86 5.51 -3.29 -9.20
N TYR A 87 6.58 -3.95 -8.71
CA TYR A 87 6.96 -5.31 -9.12
C TYR A 87 5.89 -6.38 -8.87
N SER A 88 4.92 -6.11 -8.00
CA SER A 88 3.80 -7.02 -7.79
C SER A 88 2.54 -6.54 -8.51
N LYS A 89 2.23 -5.25 -8.42
CA LYS A 89 0.96 -4.71 -8.90
C LYS A 89 0.91 -4.61 -10.42
N ASP A 90 2.01 -4.24 -11.06
CA ASP A 90 2.11 -4.13 -12.52
C ASP A 90 1.94 -5.49 -13.19
N THR A 91 2.69 -6.49 -12.71
CA THR A 91 2.58 -7.90 -13.15
C THR A 91 1.20 -8.50 -12.90
N ILE A 92 0.51 -8.12 -11.82
CA ILE A 92 -0.87 -8.60 -11.59
C ILE A 92 -1.82 -8.00 -12.62
N ILE A 93 -1.70 -6.70 -12.92
CA ILE A 93 -2.54 -6.05 -13.94
C ILE A 93 -2.27 -6.66 -15.32
N GLU A 94 -1.01 -6.88 -15.69
CA GLU A 94 -0.64 -7.50 -16.95
C GLU A 94 -1.20 -8.92 -17.10
N THR A 95 -1.08 -9.75 -16.05
CA THR A 95 -1.63 -11.11 -16.05
C THR A 95 -3.15 -11.14 -16.14
N ILE A 96 -3.85 -10.19 -15.50
CA ILE A 96 -5.30 -10.06 -15.63
C ILE A 96 -5.68 -9.72 -17.08
N ILE A 97 -5.00 -8.75 -17.69
CA ILE A 97 -5.30 -8.30 -19.06
C ILE A 97 -5.03 -9.40 -20.10
N ASN A 98 -3.94 -10.15 -19.93
CA ASN A 98 -3.53 -11.19 -20.89
C ASN A 98 -4.19 -12.56 -20.63
N SER A 99 -5.04 -12.69 -19.61
CA SER A 99 -5.70 -13.95 -19.28
C SER A 99 -6.82 -14.30 -20.28
N HIS A 100 -6.86 -15.57 -20.71
CA HIS A 100 -7.87 -16.12 -21.63
C HIS A 100 -9.29 -16.17 -21.07
N THR A 101 -9.51 -15.79 -19.80
CA THR A 101 -10.85 -15.64 -19.22
C THR A 101 -11.56 -14.37 -19.69
N ASN A 102 -10.86 -13.47 -20.39
CA ASN A 102 -11.39 -12.21 -20.90
C ASN A 102 -11.70 -12.25 -22.42
N SER A 103 -11.65 -13.43 -23.05
CA SER A 103 -12.09 -13.67 -24.44
C SER A 103 -13.47 -14.30 -24.51
#